data_AF-A0A7C6F983-F1
#
_entry.id   AF-A0A7C6F983-F1
#
_cell.length_a   1.000
_cell.length_b   1.000
_cell.length_c   1.000
_cell.angle_alpha   90.00
_cell.angle_beta   90.00
_cell.angle_gamma   90.00
#
_symmetry.space_group_name_H-M   'P 1'
#
loop_
_entity.id
_entity.type
_entity.pdbx_description
1 polymer ?
#
loop_
_entity_poly.entity_id
_entity_poly.type
_entity_poly.pdbx_seq_one_letter_code
_entity_poly.pdbx_strand_id
1 'polypeptide(L)'
;MSSLLSVANDTASLEVMLIVFSGQRNFSAFVKPNTGSREAALNAAVEKAWRYCRDTFSARKIRITKIKRRSWAVPNAWDIRGICE
;
A
#
# COMPACT_ATOMS: atom_id res chain seq x y z
N MET A 1 -21.87 -24.43 22.20
CA MET A 1 -21.03 -23.25 22.53
C MET A 1 -20.29 -22.86 21.27
N SER A 2 -20.84 -21.92 20.50
CA SER A 2 -20.26 -21.49 19.23
C SER A 2 -19.10 -20.53 19.49
N SER A 3 -17.87 -21.00 19.36
CA SER A 3 -16.70 -20.12 19.27
C SER A 3 -16.81 -19.34 17.97
N LEU A 4 -17.28 -18.10 18.08
CA LEU A 4 -16.97 -17.06 17.12
C LEU A 4 -15.44 -16.93 17.12
N LEU A 5 -14.79 -17.63 16.19
CA LEU A 5 -13.48 -17.25 15.69
C LEU A 5 -13.68 -15.81 15.20
N SER A 6 -13.40 -14.87 16.11
CA SER A 6 -13.03 -13.52 15.81
C SER A 6 -12.05 -13.65 14.65
N VAL A 7 -12.54 -13.40 13.42
CA VAL A 7 -11.70 -12.96 12.33
C VAL A 7 -11.11 -11.68 12.88
N ALA A 8 -9.98 -11.85 13.57
CA ALA A 8 -9.20 -10.76 14.08
C ALA A 8 -9.06 -9.85 12.88
N ASN A 9 -9.63 -8.67 13.05
CA ASN A 9 -9.63 -7.59 12.10
C ASN A 9 -8.15 -7.25 11.91
N ASP A 10 -7.45 -8.02 11.08
CA ASP A 10 -6.00 -7.96 10.83
C ASP A 10 -5.63 -6.68 10.05
N THR A 11 -6.60 -5.78 9.90
CA THR A 11 -6.42 -4.34 9.87
C THR A 11 -5.98 -3.81 11.25
N ALA A 12 -4.95 -4.41 11.87
CA ALA A 12 -4.08 -3.63 12.73
C ALA A 12 -3.68 -2.41 11.91
N SER A 13 -4.18 -1.22 12.27
CA SER A 13 -4.34 -0.08 11.37
C SER A 13 -3.05 0.19 10.59
N LEU A 14 -3.00 -0.29 9.35
CA LEU A 14 -1.79 -0.24 8.55
C LEU A 14 -1.52 1.22 8.21
N GLU A 15 -0.43 1.76 8.74
CA GLU A 15 0.03 3.09 8.40
C GLU A 15 0.68 3.06 7.02
N VAL A 16 0.07 3.77 6.07
CA VAL A 16 0.59 3.89 4.71
C VAL A 16 1.20 5.27 4.52
N MET A 17 2.50 5.34 4.27
CA MET A 17 3.17 6.56 3.81
C MET A 17 3.31 6.51 2.30
N LEU A 18 2.67 7.43 1.59
CA LEU A 18 2.73 7.53 0.14
C LEU A 18 3.70 8.64 -0.26
N ILE A 19 4.75 8.29 -0.99
CA ILE A 19 5.64 9.23 -1.66
C ILE A 19 5.27 9.26 -3.13
N VAL A 20 5.02 10.46 -3.64
CA VAL A 20 4.64 10.74 -5.02
C VAL A 20 5.71 11.61 -5.65
N PHE A 21 6.16 11.24 -6.85
CA PHE A 21 7.21 11.98 -7.53
C PHE A 21 6.55 12.99 -8.47
N SER A 22 6.60 14.27 -8.12
CA SER A 22 6.01 15.34 -8.95
C SER A 22 6.56 15.29 -10.38
N GLY A 23 5.68 15.50 -11.37
CA GLY A 23 6.01 15.39 -12.79
C GLY A 23 6.18 13.96 -13.31
N GLN A 24 6.14 12.95 -12.44
CA GLN A 24 6.15 11.55 -12.82
C GLN A 24 4.84 10.89 -12.37
N ARG A 25 4.28 10.03 -13.22
CA ARG A 25 3.10 9.23 -12.86
C ARG A 25 3.46 8.05 -11.95
N ASN A 26 4.46 8.19 -11.09
CA ASN A 26 5.04 7.11 -10.29
C ASN A 26 4.79 7.36 -8.80
N PHE A 27 4.60 6.30 -8.03
CA PHE A 27 4.51 6.37 -6.57
C PHE A 27 5.30 5.27 -5.86
N SER A 28 5.63 5.53 -4.60
CA SER A 28 6.15 4.54 -3.65
C SER A 28 5.32 4.61 -2.37
N ALA A 29 4.70 3.51 -1.98
CA ALA A 29 3.95 3.35 -0.76
C ALA A 29 4.74 2.49 0.23
N PHE A 30 4.93 3.01 1.45
CA PHE A 30 5.52 2.28 2.56
C PHE A 30 4.43 1.92 3.56
N VAL A 31 4.24 0.63 3.80
CA VAL A 31 3.15 0.14 4.68
C VAL A 31 3.73 -0.45 5.95
N LYS A 32 3.39 0.16 7.09
CA LYS A 32 3.77 -0.26 8.44
C LYS A 32 2.56 -0.73 9.24
N PRO A 33 2.77 -1.58 10.25
CA PRO A 33 3.94 -2.45 10.42
C PRO A 33 4.00 -3.55 9.33
N ASN A 34 5.19 -4.08 9.02
CA ASN A 34 5.39 -5.23 8.14
C ASN A 34 5.07 -6.56 8.85
N THR A 35 3.90 -6.62 9.46
CA THR A 35 3.37 -7.78 10.18
C THR A 35 2.18 -8.41 9.45
N GLY A 36 1.45 -7.63 8.64
CA GLY A 36 0.37 -8.12 7.80
C GLY A 36 0.83 -8.93 6.58
N SER A 37 -0.13 -9.62 5.94
CA SER A 37 0.11 -10.37 4.70
C SER A 37 0.53 -9.45 3.55
N ARG A 38 1.16 -10.02 2.52
CA ARG A 38 1.51 -9.29 1.28
C ARG A 38 0.28 -8.65 0.65
N GLU A 39 -0.85 -9.35 0.68
CA GLU A 39 -2.11 -8.90 0.10
C GLU A 39 -2.72 -7.74 0.89
N ALA A 40 -2.73 -7.82 2.23
CA ALA A 40 -3.19 -6.72 3.09
C ALA A 40 -2.36 -5.45 2.87
N ALA A 41 -1.04 -5.58 2.81
CA ALA A 41 -0.15 -4.46 2.53
C ALA A 41 -0.39 -3.87 1.12
N LEU A 42 -0.61 -4.73 0.12
CA LEU A 42 -0.92 -4.31 -1.25
C LEU A 42 -2.23 -3.51 -1.32
N ASN A 43 -3.29 -4.03 -0.70
CA ASN A 43 -4.60 -3.38 -0.70
C ASN A 43 -4.53 -2.00 -0.03
N ALA A 44 -3.87 -1.90 1.13
CA ALA A 44 -3.67 -0.63 1.82
C ALA A 44 -2.88 0.39 0.97
N ALA A 45 -1.81 -0.06 0.30
CA ALA A 45 -1.02 0.79 -0.59
C ALA A 45 -1.83 1.27 -1.81
N VAL A 46 -2.57 0.37 -2.47
CA VAL A 46 -3.39 0.68 -3.64
C VAL A 46 -4.51 1.63 -3.27
N GLU A 47 -5.19 1.44 -2.15
CA GLU A 47 -6.27 2.31 -1.71
C GLU A 47 -5.80 3.76 -1.52
N LYS A 48 -4.64 3.95 -0.87
CA LYS A 48 -4.06 5.27 -0.66
C LYS A 48 -3.52 5.88 -1.96
N ALA A 49 -2.87 5.07 -2.80
CA ALA A 49 -2.33 5.52 -4.09
C ALA A 49 -3.43 5.87 -5.10
N TRP A 50 -4.57 5.16 -5.08
CA TRP A 50 -5.67 5.35 -6.03
C TRP A 50 -6.27 6.74 -5.95
N ARG A 51 -6.54 7.24 -4.73
CA ARG A 51 -7.05 8.61 -4.54
C ARG A 51 -6.10 9.62 -5.18
N TYR A 52 -4.81 9.52 -4.89
CA TYR A 52 -3.80 10.40 -5.46
C TYR A 52 -3.73 10.29 -7.00
N CYS A 53 -3.61 9.08 -7.54
CA CYS A 53 -3.48 8.85 -8.98
C CYS A 53 -4.69 9.36 -9.76
N ARG A 54 -5.90 9.11 -9.24
CA ARG A 54 -7.15 9.58 -9.84
C ARG A 54 -7.25 11.10 -9.81
N ASP A 55 -7.02 11.70 -8.64
CA ASP A 55 -7.27 13.12 -8.43
C ASP A 55 -6.18 14.00 -9.07
N THR A 56 -4.93 13.53 -9.13
CA THR A 56 -3.78 14.31 -9.65
C THR A 56 -3.52 14.08 -11.13
N PHE A 57 -3.72 12.85 -11.62
CA PHE A 57 -3.34 12.46 -12.99
C PHE A 57 -4.50 11.99 -13.85
N SER A 58 -5.74 12.01 -13.31
CA SER A 58 -6.91 11.42 -13.97
C SER A 58 -6.67 9.97 -14.42
N ALA A 59 -5.85 9.24 -13.65
CA ALA A 59 -5.51 7.86 -13.95
C ALA A 59 -6.77 6.97 -13.88
N ARG A 60 -6.84 5.99 -14.78
CA ARG A 60 -7.91 4.99 -14.85
C ARG A 60 -7.52 3.67 -14.22
N LYS A 61 -6.21 3.43 -14.02
CA LYS A 61 -5.70 2.24 -13.35
C LYS A 61 -4.37 2.53 -12.64
N ILE A 62 -3.98 1.62 -11.76
CA ILE A 62 -2.65 1.58 -11.17
C ILE A 62 -1.98 0.29 -11.64
N ARG A 63 -0.76 0.40 -12.14
CA ARG A 63 0.10 -0.76 -12.38
C ARG A 63 1.16 -0.85 -11.30
N ILE A 64 1.14 -1.94 -10.55
CA ILE A 64 2.14 -2.23 -9.52
C ILE A 64 3.39 -2.80 -10.20
N THR A 65 4.53 -2.18 -9.94
CA THR A 65 5.82 -2.54 -10.55
C THR A 65 6.75 -3.24 -9.58
N LYS A 66 6.56 -3.06 -8.27
CA LYS A 66 7.39 -3.71 -7.26
C LYS A 66 6.61 -3.92 -5.96
N ILE A 67 6.82 -5.08 -5.34
CA ILE A 67 6.39 -5.36 -3.98
C ILE A 67 7.57 -6.05 -3.28
N LYS A 68 8.09 -5.44 -2.21
CA LYS A 68 9.21 -5.98 -1.44
C LYS A 68 8.90 -5.95 0.05
N ARG A 69 9.15 -7.07 0.72
CA ARG A 69 9.13 -7.15 2.18
C ARG A 69 10.41 -6.51 2.73
N ARG A 70 10.29 -5.69 3.80
CA ARG A 70 11.38 -4.90 4.41
C ARG A 70 11.97 -3.89 3.42
N SER A 71 11.39 -2.69 3.42
CA SER A 71 11.93 -1.52 2.73
C SER A 71 13.33 -1.18 3.23
N TRP A 72 14.22 -0.78 2.31
CA TRP A 72 15.56 -0.28 2.67
C TRP A 72 15.47 1.13 3.28
N ALA A 73 14.53 1.95 2.79
CA ALA A 73 14.36 3.34 3.18
C ALA A 73 13.56 3.48 4.47
N VAL A 74 12.68 2.51 4.76
CA VAL A 74 11.79 2.53 5.92
C VAL A 74 11.84 1.16 6.61
N PRO A 75 12.62 1.02 7.70
CA PRO A 75 12.69 -0.24 8.44
C PRO A 75 11.31 -0.75 8.84
N ASN A 76 11.13 -2.07 8.80
CA ASN A 76 9.88 -2.75 9.16
C ASN A 76 8.64 -2.31 8.36
N ALA A 77 8.82 -1.85 7.13
CA ALA A 77 7.73 -1.58 6.19
C ALA A 77 7.75 -2.50 4.96
N TRP A 78 6.61 -2.67 4.31
CA TRP A 78 6.54 -3.10 2.92
C TRP A 78 6.92 -1.93 1.99
N ASP A 79 7.70 -2.19 0.94
CA ASP A 79 8.01 -1.24 -0.16
C ASP A 79 7.19 -1.64 -1.39
N ILE A 80 6.16 -0.86 -1.70
CA ILE A 80 5.26 -1.09 -2.84
C ILE A 80 5.40 0.08 -3.79
N ARG A 81 5.67 -0.20 -5.07
CA ARG A 81 5.83 0.84 -6.10
C ARG A 81 4.88 0.59 -7.24
N GLY A 82 4.42 1.67 -7.85
CA GLY A 82 3.53 1.60 -8.99
C GLY A 82 3.53 2.85 -9.83
N ILE A 83 2.75 2.77 -10.90
CA ILE A 83 2.57 3.80 -11.91
C ILE A 83 1.07 4.06 -12.03
N CYS A 84 0.68 5.33 -12.03
CA CYS A 84 -0.66 5.80 -12.34
C CYS A 84 -0.82 5.83 -13.87
N GLU A 85 -1.77 5.08 -14.42
CA GLU A 85 -2.02 5.01 -15.87
C GLU A 85 -3.41 5.53 -16.22
#